data_AF-A0A0N1E862-F1
#
_entry.id   AF-A0A0N1E862-F1
#
_cell.length_a   1.000
_cell.length_b   1.000
_cell.length_c   1.000
_cell.angle_alpha   90.00
_cell.angle_beta   90.00
_cell.angle_gamma   90.00
#
_symmetry.space_group_name_H-M   'P 1'
#
loop_
_entity.id
_entity.type
_entity.pdbx_description
1 polymer ?
#
loop_
_entity_poly.entity_id
_entity_poly.type
_entity_poly.pdbx_seq_one_letter_code
_entity_poly.pdbx_strand_id
1 'polypeptide(L)'
;MITLGNGLSLSFATNLALEAKKDSNGTSLSAIAGNNHIEINDETLKKHELQMKTDAILNGTRSYFYGSFNRHDEVIKDPFGYYTTTERTSLNNTSMLNDYGRSNVLKTPVGDMEVFLDLEGDNDKYGVGKLEYLGQLINLDVNKDGFLDSSDEFFDKLKLRGYNSEGEEVILKFSDVYKALDLTKFVHTQKDVDKARANGDRISNGTSLFAPELSYKKIESQDLKKLFEVYADESGWIDLSKTYIDKEGKKNYVYWDFMNSFNFAFKSPMLNGSTRLETFAMRPFDEEMIKEFGYKDYKDFRDSKMDLTSEVKFRFNYMYQSYYDKDADFVTELSIKREFQKLTGMEFSESRLQEIYEGLNSNDAEIVQKYVNALDAGLDAVNGLKLNEDGSITLRFVSGKTINVNELYMSNGEFNLTNTGQVASVMSEASEMSQKELNELDFTQVGTDSNGSIVSLAELGVEFIQKTIFANGQNAFILTTGDGKEMVVANLYKIRSVEDMVRFGEIDEEEKLRIKYEWDA
;
A
#
# COMPACT_ATOMS: atom_id res chain seq x y z
N MET A 1 -7.43 25.90 -25.74
CA MET A 1 -6.24 25.34 -25.07
C MET A 1 -6.68 24.01 -24.49
N ILE A 2 -6.39 22.90 -25.17
CA ILE A 2 -6.60 21.55 -24.63
C ILE A 2 -5.25 21.15 -24.07
N THR A 3 -5.19 21.03 -22.75
CA THR A 3 -4.00 20.54 -22.05
C THR A 3 -4.11 19.03 -22.03
N LEU A 4 -3.37 18.33 -22.90
CA LEU A 4 -3.11 16.91 -22.70
C LEU A 4 -2.07 16.82 -21.58
N GLY A 5 -2.44 16.15 -20.49
CA GLY A 5 -1.60 16.04 -19.30
C GLY A 5 -0.26 15.39 -19.64
N ASN A 6 0.83 16.05 -19.22
CA ASN A 6 2.23 15.57 -19.21
C ASN A 6 3.17 16.16 -20.29
N GLY A 7 3.03 17.45 -20.63
CA GLY A 7 4.17 18.25 -21.14
C GLY A 7 4.22 18.52 -22.64
N LEU A 8 3.22 18.10 -23.42
CA LEU A 8 3.01 18.62 -24.77
C LEU A 8 2.15 19.89 -24.71
N SER A 9 2.79 21.06 -24.72
CA SER A 9 2.06 22.32 -24.96
C SER A 9 1.77 22.47 -26.44
N LEU A 10 0.54 22.17 -26.87
CA LEU A 10 0.02 22.66 -28.15
C LEU A 10 -0.43 24.12 -27.94
N SER A 11 0.45 25.07 -28.25
CA SER A 11 0.05 26.47 -28.35
C SER A 11 -0.90 26.61 -29.55
N PHE A 12 -2.17 26.88 -29.29
CA PHE A 12 -3.13 27.21 -30.34
C PHE A 12 -2.79 28.60 -30.88
N ALA A 13 -1.86 28.66 -31.83
CA ALA A 13 -1.99 29.64 -32.89
C ALA A 13 -3.15 29.15 -33.77
N THR A 14 -4.19 29.97 -33.87
CA THR A 14 -5.33 29.80 -34.78
C THR A 14 -4.88 29.22 -36.13
N ASN A 15 -5.45 28.08 -36.53
CA ASN A 15 -5.26 27.31 -37.78
C ASN A 15 -4.47 25.99 -37.67
N LEU A 16 -4.95 25.04 -36.86
CA LEU A 16 -4.61 23.62 -37.01
C LEU A 16 -5.74 22.93 -37.80
N ALA A 17 -5.43 22.47 -39.02
CA ALA A 17 -6.28 21.55 -39.76
C ALA A 17 -5.76 20.13 -39.51
N LEU A 18 -6.61 19.27 -38.94
CA LEU A 18 -6.36 17.82 -38.87
C LEU A 18 -6.79 17.23 -40.22
N GLU A 19 -5.84 16.78 -41.03
CA GLU A 19 -6.12 15.93 -42.20
C GLU A 19 -5.82 14.47 -41.85
N ALA A 20 -6.86 13.65 -41.80
CA ALA A 20 -6.71 12.20 -41.90
C ALA A 20 -6.51 11.86 -43.38
N LYS A 21 -5.27 11.57 -43.79
CA LYS A 21 -5.00 11.02 -45.13
C LYS A 21 -4.89 9.51 -45.01
N LYS A 22 -5.71 8.83 -45.81
CA LYS A 22 -5.68 7.39 -45.98
C LYS A 22 -4.73 7.10 -47.14
N ASP A 23 -3.57 6.54 -46.87
CA ASP A 23 -2.74 5.97 -47.93
C ASP A 23 -3.12 4.50 -48.16
N SER A 24 -2.49 3.87 -49.15
CA SER A 24 -2.84 2.52 -49.60
C SER A 24 -2.54 1.41 -48.57
N ASN A 25 -1.94 1.72 -47.41
CA ASN A 25 -1.54 0.73 -46.40
C ASN A 25 -2.14 0.94 -45.00
N GLY A 26 -2.80 2.07 -44.70
CA GLY A 26 -3.39 2.28 -43.37
C GLY A 26 -3.77 3.74 -43.11
N THR A 27 -4.45 4.01 -41.99
CA THR A 27 -4.87 5.37 -41.63
C THR A 27 -3.76 6.08 -40.88
N SER A 28 -3.00 6.96 -41.54
CA SER A 28 -2.04 7.87 -40.90
C SER A 28 -2.75 9.16 -40.44
N LEU A 29 -2.65 9.49 -39.16
CA LEU A 29 -3.09 10.79 -38.61
C LEU A 29 -1.89 11.75 -38.67
N SER A 30 -2.00 12.81 -39.48
CA SER A 30 -0.99 13.87 -39.53
C SER A 30 -1.53 15.15 -38.89
N ALA A 31 -0.75 15.76 -37.99
CA ALA A 31 -1.03 17.09 -37.46
C ALA A 31 -0.03 18.08 -38.08
N ILE A 32 -0.56 19.14 -38.72
CA ILE A 32 0.27 20.22 -39.28
C ILE A 32 0.39 21.33 -38.23
N ALA A 33 1.53 21.41 -37.57
CA ALA A 33 1.90 22.54 -36.72
C ALA A 33 3.07 23.28 -37.38
N GLY A 34 2.77 24.31 -38.19
CA GLY A 34 3.73 25.24 -38.81
C GLY A 34 4.90 24.58 -39.53
N ASN A 35 4.82 24.39 -40.85
CA ASN A 35 5.87 23.84 -41.74
C ASN A 35 6.56 22.52 -41.34
N ASN A 36 6.26 21.96 -40.17
CA ASN A 36 6.75 20.67 -39.72
C ASN A 36 5.61 19.65 -39.82
N HIS A 37 5.83 18.62 -40.62
CA HIS A 37 4.96 17.46 -40.71
C HIS A 37 5.29 16.53 -39.54
N ILE A 38 4.34 16.29 -38.63
CA ILE A 38 4.47 15.24 -37.61
C ILE A 38 3.66 14.05 -38.12
N GLU A 39 4.37 13.00 -38.50
CA GLU A 39 3.78 11.72 -38.90
C GLU A 39 3.62 10.85 -37.65
N ILE A 40 2.38 10.62 -37.21
CA ILE A 40 2.10 9.69 -36.11
C ILE A 40 1.99 8.31 -36.75
N ASN A 41 3.04 7.50 -36.62
CA ASN A 41 3.07 6.11 -37.07
C ASN A 41 2.71 5.14 -35.93
N ASP A 42 2.44 3.88 -36.29
CA ASP A 42 2.03 2.84 -35.34
C ASP A 42 3.08 2.61 -34.22
N GLU A 43 4.38 2.75 -34.52
CA GLU A 43 5.44 2.62 -33.50
C GLU A 43 5.41 3.75 -32.47
N THR A 44 5.11 4.98 -32.90
CA THR A 44 4.98 6.15 -32.01
C THR A 44 3.76 6.00 -31.10
N LEU A 45 2.64 5.53 -31.66
CA LEU A 45 1.43 5.28 -30.89
C LEU A 45 1.65 4.15 -29.86
N LYS A 46 2.29 3.04 -30.29
CA LYS A 46 2.64 1.93 -29.39
C LYS A 46 3.58 2.36 -28.27
N LYS A 47 4.62 3.14 -28.57
CA LYS A 47 5.51 3.70 -27.55
C LYS A 47 4.74 4.55 -26.54
N HIS A 48 3.82 5.40 -27.00
CA HIS A 48 3.02 6.24 -26.13
C HIS A 48 2.10 5.42 -25.21
N GLU A 49 1.43 4.41 -25.77
CA GLU A 49 0.60 3.48 -24.99
C GLU A 49 1.42 2.76 -23.90
N LEU A 50 2.58 2.21 -24.26
CA LEU A 50 3.46 1.52 -23.31
C LEU A 50 4.02 2.46 -22.25
N GLN A 51 4.34 3.71 -22.59
CA GLN A 51 4.74 4.73 -21.63
C GLN A 51 3.61 4.98 -20.62
N MET A 52 2.38 5.17 -21.08
CA MET A 52 1.23 5.38 -20.18
C MET A 52 1.03 4.21 -19.21
N LYS A 53 1.11 2.96 -19.71
CA LYS A 53 0.99 1.76 -18.88
C LYS A 53 2.12 1.69 -17.86
N THR A 54 3.36 1.90 -18.31
CA THR A 54 4.54 1.83 -17.45
C THR A 54 4.51 2.92 -16.37
N ASP A 55 4.15 4.15 -16.71
CA ASP A 55 4.00 5.25 -15.75
C ASP A 55 2.94 4.91 -14.70
N ALA A 56 1.79 4.36 -15.10
CA ALA A 56 0.75 3.94 -14.17
C ALA A 56 1.21 2.81 -13.23
N ILE A 57 2.03 1.89 -13.73
CA ILE A 57 2.59 0.78 -12.94
C ILE A 57 3.66 1.29 -11.97
N LEU A 58 4.69 1.99 -12.46
CA LEU A 58 5.90 2.34 -11.71
C LEU A 58 5.78 3.60 -10.85
N ASN A 59 4.93 4.57 -11.22
CA ASN A 59 4.74 5.80 -10.45
C ASN A 59 3.50 5.76 -9.56
N GLY A 60 2.80 4.62 -9.56
CA GLY A 60 1.51 4.46 -8.94
C GLY A 60 0.41 5.10 -9.77
N THR A 61 -0.79 4.58 -9.65
CA THR A 61 -1.98 5.27 -10.16
C THR A 61 -2.44 6.30 -9.12
N ARG A 62 -3.08 7.39 -9.57
CA ARG A 62 -3.80 8.25 -8.61
C ARG A 62 -4.82 7.37 -7.90
N SER A 63 -5.00 7.57 -6.58
CA SER A 63 -6.13 6.96 -5.88
C SER A 63 -7.39 7.22 -6.71
N TYR A 64 -8.08 6.12 -7.06
CA TYR A 64 -9.18 6.12 -8.02
C TYR A 64 -10.24 7.18 -7.67
N PHE A 65 -10.48 7.39 -6.37
CA PHE A 65 -11.38 8.41 -5.86
C PHE A 65 -10.83 9.84 -5.96
N TYR A 66 -9.53 10.07 -5.70
CA TYR A 66 -8.90 11.40 -5.86
C TYR A 66 -8.92 11.92 -7.31
N GLY A 67 -8.92 11.01 -8.30
CA GLY A 67 -9.03 11.36 -9.72
C GLY A 67 -10.42 11.85 -10.13
N SER A 68 -11.47 11.27 -9.56
CA SER A 68 -12.86 11.52 -9.96
C SER A 68 -13.50 12.75 -9.29
N PHE A 69 -12.99 13.19 -8.13
CA PHE A 69 -13.42 14.46 -7.51
C PHE A 69 -12.96 15.71 -8.28
N ASN A 70 -12.08 15.59 -9.28
CA ASN A 70 -11.56 16.71 -10.07
C ASN A 70 -12.17 16.83 -11.48
N ARG A 71 -13.09 15.94 -11.89
CA ARG A 71 -13.68 15.95 -13.25
C ARG A 71 -15.05 16.63 -13.36
N HIS A 72 -15.61 17.16 -12.26
CA HIS A 72 -16.80 18.01 -12.31
C HIS A 72 -16.52 19.38 -11.69
N ASP A 73 -16.81 20.43 -12.47
CA ASP A 73 -16.69 21.87 -12.12
C ASP A 73 -17.64 22.33 -10.98
N GLU A 74 -18.18 21.40 -10.20
CA GLU A 74 -18.74 21.69 -8.88
C GLU A 74 -17.84 21.05 -7.84
N VAL A 75 -17.13 21.89 -7.10
CA VAL A 75 -16.34 21.53 -5.93
C VAL A 75 -17.29 20.90 -4.89
N ILE A 76 -17.56 19.60 -5.02
CA ILE A 76 -18.03 18.78 -3.91
C ILE A 76 -16.80 18.65 -3.03
N LYS A 77 -16.69 19.59 -2.08
CA LYS A 77 -15.81 19.44 -0.93
C LYS A 77 -16.15 18.09 -0.32
N ASP A 78 -15.17 17.18 -0.35
CA ASP A 78 -15.20 15.94 0.39
C ASP A 78 -15.72 16.23 1.81
N PRO A 79 -16.90 15.70 2.21
CA PRO A 79 -17.49 15.94 3.53
C PRO A 79 -16.54 15.55 4.66
N PHE A 80 -15.58 14.69 4.37
CA PHE A 80 -14.77 14.05 5.35
C PHE A 80 -13.40 14.69 5.59
N GLY A 81 -12.97 15.66 4.76
CA GLY A 81 -11.71 16.37 4.98
C GLY A 81 -10.54 15.42 5.29
N TYR A 82 -10.55 14.21 4.70
CA TYR A 82 -9.60 13.16 5.02
C TYR A 82 -8.27 13.49 4.35
N TYR A 83 -7.50 14.35 5.01
CA TYR A 83 -6.09 14.03 5.20
C TYR A 83 -6.03 12.90 6.24
N THR A 84 -6.57 11.72 5.93
CA THR A 84 -5.84 10.54 6.37
C THR A 84 -4.53 10.63 5.62
N THR A 85 -3.44 10.43 6.32
CA THR A 85 -2.13 10.21 5.72
C THR A 85 -2.16 8.87 4.96
N THR A 86 -3.12 8.63 4.07
CA THR A 86 -2.85 7.84 2.88
C THR A 86 -2.09 8.78 1.99
N GLU A 87 -0.76 8.75 2.17
CA GLU A 87 0.20 9.46 1.35
C GLU A 87 -0.30 9.56 -0.08
N ARG A 88 -0.14 10.75 -0.67
CA ARG A 88 0.03 10.83 -2.11
C ARG A 88 1.08 9.77 -2.47
N THR A 89 0.67 8.61 -2.96
CA THR A 89 1.57 7.63 -3.58
C THR A 89 2.02 8.13 -4.96
N SER A 90 2.14 9.44 -5.15
CA SER A 90 3.22 9.92 -6.00
C SER A 90 4.48 9.76 -5.15
N LEU A 91 5.20 8.64 -5.35
CA LEU A 91 6.54 8.43 -4.81
C LEU A 91 7.56 9.51 -5.25
N ASN A 92 7.12 10.55 -5.95
CA ASN A 92 7.78 11.86 -6.06
C ASN A 92 8.24 12.45 -4.71
N ASN A 93 7.74 11.96 -3.56
CA ASN A 93 8.26 12.35 -2.25
C ASN A 93 9.48 11.50 -1.87
N THR A 94 10.62 11.77 -2.53
CA THR A 94 11.94 11.15 -2.29
C THR A 94 12.48 11.29 -0.85
N SER A 95 11.76 11.99 0.03
CA SER A 95 12.13 12.19 1.43
C SER A 95 11.98 10.95 2.31
N MET A 96 11.20 9.95 1.88
CA MET A 96 11.02 8.66 2.58
C MET A 96 12.02 7.59 2.13
N LEU A 97 12.54 7.73 0.91
CA LEU A 97 13.52 6.80 0.34
C LEU A 97 14.90 7.11 0.87
N ASN A 98 15.73 6.09 1.11
CA ASN A 98 17.13 6.27 1.44
C ASN A 98 18.01 6.33 0.17
N ASP A 99 19.33 6.39 0.33
CA ASP A 99 20.24 6.45 -0.83
C ASP A 99 20.12 5.25 -1.76
N TYR A 100 19.83 4.06 -1.22
CA TYR A 100 19.64 2.87 -2.03
C TYR A 100 18.31 2.91 -2.78
N GLY A 101 17.22 3.33 -2.13
CA GLY A 101 15.93 3.55 -2.79
C GLY A 101 15.96 4.65 -3.86
N ARG A 102 16.83 5.65 -3.73
CA ARG A 102 17.04 6.72 -4.73
C ARG A 102 18.01 6.35 -5.84
N SER A 103 18.77 5.26 -5.69
CA SER A 103 19.65 4.73 -6.73
C SER A 103 18.81 4.23 -7.91
N ASN A 104 19.39 4.26 -9.11
CA ASN A 104 18.85 3.55 -10.29
C ASN A 104 19.61 2.23 -10.57
N VAL A 105 20.51 1.86 -9.67
CA VAL A 105 21.37 0.68 -9.75
C VAL A 105 21.00 -0.30 -8.64
N LEU A 106 20.65 -1.53 -9.02
CA LEU A 106 20.46 -2.65 -8.12
C LEU A 106 21.75 -3.44 -7.98
N LYS A 107 22.13 -3.74 -6.74
CA LYS A 107 23.30 -4.57 -6.45
C LYS A 107 22.88 -6.04 -6.47
N THR A 108 23.47 -6.83 -7.37
CA THR A 108 23.14 -8.26 -7.55
C THR A 108 24.37 -9.14 -7.34
N PRO A 109 24.27 -10.48 -7.26
CA PRO A 109 25.44 -11.35 -7.11
C PRO A 109 26.32 -11.33 -8.35
N VAL A 110 25.72 -11.04 -9.51
CA VAL A 110 26.37 -11.03 -10.82
C VAL A 110 26.89 -9.65 -11.20
N GLY A 111 26.69 -8.62 -10.35
CA GLY A 111 27.17 -7.27 -10.58
C GLY A 111 26.12 -6.18 -10.34
N ASP A 112 26.47 -4.96 -10.69
CA ASP A 112 25.61 -3.78 -10.58
C ASP A 112 24.77 -3.66 -11.86
N MET A 113 23.44 -3.67 -11.73
CA MET A 113 22.52 -3.78 -12.86
C MET A 113 21.40 -2.74 -12.82
N GLU A 114 20.91 -2.36 -14.01
CA GLU A 114 19.71 -1.55 -14.19
C GLU A 114 18.47 -2.47 -14.15
N VAL A 115 17.42 -2.05 -13.45
CA VAL A 115 16.12 -2.72 -13.45
C VAL A 115 15.20 -2.03 -14.46
N PHE A 116 14.44 -2.82 -15.23
CA PHE A 116 13.43 -2.29 -16.14
C PHE A 116 12.22 -3.22 -16.25
N LEU A 117 11.08 -2.64 -16.60
CA LEU A 117 9.81 -3.32 -16.83
C LEU A 117 9.61 -3.65 -18.31
N ASP A 118 9.57 -4.93 -18.64
CA ASP A 118 9.38 -5.43 -20.00
C ASP A 118 7.95 -5.96 -20.21
N LEU A 119 7.02 -5.04 -20.48
CA LEU A 119 5.59 -5.38 -20.64
C LEU A 119 5.30 -6.27 -21.85
N GLU A 120 6.04 -6.11 -22.94
CA GLU A 120 5.80 -6.81 -24.21
C GLU A 120 6.71 -8.03 -24.42
N GLY A 121 7.69 -8.24 -23.54
CA GLY A 121 8.70 -9.29 -23.70
C GLY A 121 9.72 -8.98 -24.81
N ASP A 122 9.84 -7.71 -25.20
CA ASP A 122 10.71 -7.25 -26.29
C ASP A 122 12.04 -6.63 -25.79
N ASN A 123 12.34 -6.85 -24.50
CA ASN A 123 13.50 -6.32 -23.79
C ASN A 123 13.51 -4.78 -23.72
N ASP A 124 12.34 -4.19 -23.54
CA ASP A 124 12.13 -2.74 -23.50
C ASP A 124 12.68 -2.03 -24.75
N LYS A 125 12.30 -2.53 -25.94
CA LYS A 125 12.71 -1.97 -27.24
C LYS A 125 12.43 -0.48 -27.33
N TYR A 126 11.36 -0.01 -26.69
CA TYR A 126 10.91 1.38 -26.74
C TYR A 126 11.57 2.30 -25.69
N GLY A 127 12.30 1.73 -24.73
CA GLY A 127 13.01 2.44 -23.67
C GLY A 127 12.09 3.15 -22.68
N VAL A 128 10.90 2.59 -22.43
CA VAL A 128 9.88 3.17 -21.56
C VAL A 128 9.79 2.44 -20.22
N GLY A 129 10.33 1.23 -20.13
CA GLY A 129 10.35 0.34 -18.97
C GLY A 129 11.33 0.73 -17.86
N LYS A 130 12.29 1.61 -18.16
CA LYS A 130 13.39 1.97 -17.26
C LYS A 130 12.89 2.63 -15.98
N LEU A 131 13.44 2.17 -14.85
CA LEU A 131 13.22 2.82 -13.56
C LEU A 131 14.09 4.09 -13.44
N GLU A 132 13.49 5.16 -12.96
CA GLU A 132 14.18 6.38 -12.55
C GLU A 132 14.95 6.17 -11.24
N TYR A 133 14.38 5.38 -10.33
CA TYR A 133 14.97 5.00 -9.05
C TYR A 133 14.33 3.70 -8.53
N LEU A 134 15.07 2.91 -7.75
CA LEU A 134 14.65 1.60 -7.25
C LEU A 134 13.41 1.67 -6.35
N GLY A 135 13.19 2.78 -5.65
CA GLY A 135 11.99 3.00 -4.84
C GLY A 135 10.67 2.91 -5.62
N GLN A 136 10.67 3.03 -6.96
CA GLN A 136 9.49 2.76 -7.79
C GLN A 136 9.01 1.30 -7.68
N LEU A 137 9.89 0.36 -7.34
CA LEU A 137 9.54 -1.04 -7.12
C LEU A 137 8.55 -1.24 -5.96
N ILE A 138 8.48 -0.28 -5.01
CA ILE A 138 7.48 -0.31 -3.93
C ILE A 138 6.05 -0.23 -4.47
N ASN A 139 5.83 0.39 -5.65
CA ASN A 139 4.51 0.40 -6.27
C ASN A 139 4.08 -0.95 -6.86
N LEU A 140 5.02 -1.89 -6.99
CA LEU A 140 4.75 -3.23 -7.50
C LEU A 140 4.34 -4.19 -6.38
N ASP A 141 4.74 -3.91 -5.13
CA ASP A 141 4.27 -4.59 -3.92
C ASP A 141 2.85 -4.11 -3.56
N VAL A 142 1.86 -4.69 -4.22
CA VAL A 142 0.45 -4.29 -4.05
C VAL A 142 -0.12 -4.78 -2.73
N ASN A 143 0.35 -5.95 -2.26
CA ASN A 143 -0.07 -6.53 -0.98
C ASN A 143 0.60 -5.84 0.23
N LYS A 144 1.63 -5.01 -0.02
CA LYS A 144 2.40 -4.22 0.94
C LYS A 144 3.14 -5.06 1.97
N ASP A 145 3.48 -6.30 1.63
CA ASP A 145 4.16 -7.23 2.52
C ASP A 145 5.67 -6.95 2.64
N GLY A 146 6.17 -5.93 1.95
CA GLY A 146 7.55 -5.46 2.03
C GLY A 146 8.50 -6.21 1.12
N PHE A 147 8.00 -7.18 0.36
CA PHE A 147 8.78 -7.95 -0.59
C PHE A 147 8.18 -7.87 -1.98
N LEU A 148 9.05 -7.84 -2.98
CA LEU A 148 8.68 -7.96 -4.38
C LEU A 148 9.00 -9.37 -4.87
N ASP A 149 7.97 -10.16 -5.17
CA ASP A 149 8.08 -11.58 -5.50
C ASP A 149 7.00 -12.08 -6.48
N SER A 150 6.95 -13.39 -6.74
CA SER A 150 5.98 -14.01 -7.67
C SER A 150 4.48 -13.82 -7.36
N SER A 151 4.14 -13.34 -6.18
CA SER A 151 2.78 -12.96 -5.77
C SER A 151 2.39 -11.56 -6.25
N ASP A 152 3.34 -10.77 -6.76
CA ASP A 152 3.09 -9.45 -7.33
C ASP A 152 2.88 -9.52 -8.85
N GLU A 153 1.80 -8.88 -9.35
CA GLU A 153 1.30 -8.96 -10.73
C GLU A 153 2.38 -8.69 -11.80
N PHE A 154 3.36 -7.83 -11.51
CA PHE A 154 4.38 -7.39 -12.48
C PHE A 154 5.78 -7.98 -12.24
N PHE A 155 5.94 -8.90 -11.28
CA PHE A 155 7.25 -9.46 -10.95
C PHE A 155 7.88 -10.21 -12.13
N ASP A 156 7.09 -10.97 -12.89
CA ASP A 156 7.55 -11.72 -14.06
C ASP A 156 7.95 -10.83 -15.24
N LYS A 157 7.55 -9.55 -15.23
CA LYS A 157 7.88 -8.53 -16.25
C LYS A 157 9.18 -7.81 -15.95
N LEU A 158 9.72 -7.94 -14.74
CA LEU A 158 10.97 -7.28 -14.40
C LEU A 158 12.16 -8.01 -15.01
N LYS A 159 13.10 -7.22 -15.52
CA LYS A 159 14.36 -7.69 -16.06
C LYS A 159 15.51 -6.83 -15.55
N LEU A 160 16.70 -7.42 -15.62
CA LEU A 160 17.95 -6.79 -15.22
C LEU A 160 18.82 -6.62 -16.47
N ARG A 161 19.37 -5.43 -16.67
CA ARG A 161 20.32 -5.10 -17.74
C ARG A 161 21.67 -4.73 -17.14
N GLY A 162 22.73 -5.35 -17.65
CA GLY A 162 24.11 -5.01 -17.33
C GLY A 162 25.01 -5.28 -18.52
N TYR A 163 26.30 -4.92 -18.40
CA TYR A 163 27.28 -5.07 -19.47
C TYR A 163 28.49 -5.85 -18.96
N ASN A 164 28.97 -6.79 -19.76
CA ASN A 164 30.17 -7.58 -19.44
C ASN A 164 31.46 -6.77 -19.69
N SER A 165 32.62 -7.38 -19.42
CA SER A 165 33.94 -6.77 -19.64
C SER A 165 34.24 -6.38 -21.09
N GLU A 166 33.53 -6.97 -22.06
CA GLU A 166 33.65 -6.69 -23.49
C GLU A 166 32.68 -5.58 -23.94
N GLY A 167 31.85 -5.05 -23.04
CA GLY A 167 30.84 -4.04 -23.34
C GLY A 167 29.58 -4.60 -23.97
N GLU A 168 29.40 -5.93 -23.99
CA GLU A 168 28.20 -6.57 -24.50
C GLU A 168 27.07 -6.52 -23.46
N GLU A 169 25.86 -6.25 -23.94
CA GLU A 169 24.67 -6.20 -23.09
C GLU A 169 24.21 -7.60 -22.68
N VAL A 170 23.99 -7.79 -21.39
CA VAL A 170 23.43 -8.99 -20.78
C VAL A 170 22.10 -8.64 -20.12
N ILE A 171 21.04 -9.35 -20.52
CA ILE A 171 19.71 -9.21 -19.96
C ILE A 171 19.33 -10.50 -19.24
N LEU A 172 18.97 -10.38 -17.97
CA LEU A 172 18.51 -11.48 -17.12
C LEU A 172 17.04 -11.26 -16.74
N LYS A 173 16.29 -12.35 -16.55
CA LYS A 173 15.00 -12.24 -15.87
C LYS A 173 15.26 -11.90 -14.42
N PHE A 174 14.44 -11.02 -13.85
CA PHE A 174 14.58 -10.67 -12.44
C PHE A 174 14.41 -11.89 -11.53
N SER A 175 13.46 -12.77 -11.86
CA SER A 175 13.16 -14.00 -11.13
C SER A 175 14.26 -15.07 -11.19
N ASP A 176 15.16 -15.01 -12.18
CA ASP A 176 16.32 -15.89 -12.26
C ASP A 176 17.43 -15.44 -11.28
N VAL A 177 17.36 -14.19 -10.78
CA VAL A 177 18.33 -13.62 -9.84
C VAL A 177 17.76 -13.54 -8.44
N TYR A 178 16.51 -13.10 -8.28
CA TYR A 178 15.81 -12.96 -7.00
C TYR A 178 14.57 -13.84 -6.98
N LYS A 179 14.39 -14.62 -5.92
CA LYS A 179 13.06 -15.18 -5.60
C LYS A 179 12.15 -14.13 -4.96
N ALA A 180 12.77 -13.23 -4.19
CA ALA A 180 12.12 -12.15 -3.48
C ALA A 180 13.11 -11.02 -3.22
N LEU A 181 12.73 -9.78 -3.52
CA LEU A 181 13.50 -8.59 -3.20
C LEU A 181 12.91 -7.89 -1.97
N ASP A 182 13.75 -7.63 -0.97
CA ASP A 182 13.36 -6.89 0.24
C ASP A 182 13.34 -5.38 -0.02
N LEU A 183 12.12 -4.82 -0.09
CA LEU A 183 11.88 -3.41 -0.38
C LEU A 183 12.05 -2.51 0.85
N THR A 184 12.04 -3.07 2.06
CA THR A 184 12.21 -2.29 3.30
C THR A 184 13.58 -1.62 3.37
N LYS A 185 14.57 -2.18 2.66
CA LYS A 185 15.91 -1.61 2.49
C LYS A 185 15.94 -0.32 1.68
N PHE A 186 14.87 0.07 1.00
CA PHE A 186 14.83 1.27 0.16
C PHE A 186 14.37 2.51 0.92
N VAL A 187 13.92 2.38 2.16
CA VAL A 187 13.31 3.48 2.91
C VAL A 187 14.11 3.87 4.14
N HIS A 188 13.83 5.06 4.67
CA HIS A 188 14.32 5.52 5.95
C HIS A 188 13.48 4.96 7.11
N THR A 189 14.17 4.63 8.19
CA THR A 189 13.56 4.26 9.49
C THR A 189 13.53 5.47 10.44
N GLN A 190 12.90 5.32 11.62
CA GLN A 190 12.87 6.40 12.60
C GLN A 190 14.27 6.77 13.09
N LYS A 191 15.13 5.77 13.23
CA LYS A 191 16.55 5.94 13.55
C LYS A 191 17.28 6.82 12.54
N ASP A 192 16.94 6.72 11.25
CA ASP A 192 17.53 7.58 10.22
C ASP A 192 16.99 9.01 10.35
N VAL A 193 15.68 9.16 10.56
CA VAL A 193 15.03 10.46 10.79
C VAL A 193 15.63 11.18 11.99
N ASP A 194 15.85 10.47 13.10
CA ASP A 194 16.41 11.05 14.33
C ASP A 194 17.85 11.53 14.12
N LYS A 195 18.68 10.75 13.40
CA LYS A 195 20.04 11.16 13.00
C LYS A 195 20.03 12.37 12.08
N ALA A 196 19.17 12.36 11.06
CA ALA A 196 19.04 13.46 10.11
C ALA A 196 18.57 14.75 10.79
N ARG A 197 17.58 14.66 11.70
CA ARG A 197 17.10 15.79 12.50
C ARG A 197 18.21 16.40 13.36
N ALA A 198 19.09 15.58 13.92
CA ALA A 198 20.26 16.07 14.67
C ALA A 198 21.23 16.89 13.79
N ASN A 199 21.23 16.65 12.48
CA ASN A 199 22.05 17.37 11.49
C ASN A 199 21.31 18.53 10.80
N GLY A 200 20.03 18.74 11.10
CA GLY A 200 19.19 19.76 10.47
C GLY A 200 18.54 19.34 9.15
N ASP A 201 18.70 18.08 8.75
CA ASP A 201 18.09 17.52 7.54
C ASP A 201 16.62 17.16 7.77
N ARG A 202 15.82 17.27 6.72
CA ARG A 202 14.38 16.95 6.74
C ARG A 202 14.09 15.75 5.84
N ILE A 203 14.19 14.56 6.41
CA ILE A 203 13.72 13.31 5.82
C ILE A 203 12.50 12.81 6.58
N SER A 204 11.76 11.89 5.97
CA SER A 204 10.55 11.29 6.53
C SER A 204 10.77 9.81 6.78
N ASN A 205 10.07 9.25 7.77
CA ASN A 205 10.03 7.81 7.97
C ASN A 205 9.25 7.16 6.81
N GLY A 206 9.75 6.08 6.23
CA GLY A 206 9.11 5.37 5.13
C GLY A 206 8.47 4.04 5.49
N THR A 207 8.41 3.63 6.77
CA THR A 207 7.74 2.38 7.18
C THR A 207 6.24 2.41 6.88
N SER A 208 5.63 3.60 6.76
CA SER A 208 4.22 3.81 6.38
C SER A 208 3.90 3.41 4.93
N LEU A 209 4.92 3.22 4.09
CA LEU A 209 4.73 2.75 2.72
C LEU A 209 4.23 1.29 2.67
N PHE A 210 4.49 0.54 3.74
CA PHE A 210 4.20 -0.89 3.85
C PHE A 210 3.04 -1.20 4.82
N ALA A 211 2.63 -2.47 4.88
CA ALA A 211 1.57 -2.92 5.79
C ALA A 211 1.97 -2.71 7.27
N PRO A 212 1.05 -2.31 8.16
CA PRO A 212 1.38 -2.04 9.56
C PRO A 212 2.02 -3.23 10.29
N GLU A 213 1.73 -4.46 9.89
CA GLU A 213 2.32 -5.70 10.40
C GLU A 213 3.85 -5.70 10.39
N LEU A 214 4.45 -4.97 9.45
CA LEU A 214 5.89 -4.85 9.32
C LEU A 214 6.53 -3.92 10.33
N SER A 215 5.79 -3.07 11.04
CA SER A 215 6.38 -2.06 11.94
C SER A 215 5.62 -1.81 13.25
N TYR A 216 4.41 -2.34 13.37
CA TYR A 216 3.58 -2.18 14.56
C TYR A 216 3.75 -3.38 15.49
N LYS A 217 3.92 -3.10 16.79
CA LYS A 217 3.99 -4.11 17.85
C LYS A 217 2.85 -3.94 18.84
N LYS A 218 2.41 -5.04 19.41
CA LYS A 218 1.41 -5.03 20.48
C LYS A 218 1.93 -4.20 21.66
N ILE A 219 1.06 -3.37 22.21
CA ILE A 219 1.35 -2.61 23.42
C ILE A 219 1.20 -3.55 24.61
N GLU A 220 2.24 -3.63 25.44
CA GLU A 220 2.21 -4.43 26.66
C GLU A 220 1.13 -3.93 27.63
N SER A 221 0.43 -4.85 28.29
CA SER A 221 -0.71 -4.51 29.17
C SER A 221 -0.33 -3.52 30.28
N GLN A 222 0.92 -3.55 30.74
CA GLN A 222 1.42 -2.64 31.77
C GLN A 222 1.56 -1.20 31.22
N ASP A 223 2.05 -1.05 30.00
CA ASP A 223 2.25 0.25 29.38
C ASP A 223 0.93 0.83 28.88
N LEU A 224 0.01 -0.02 28.43
CA LEU A 224 -1.36 0.39 28.14
C LEU A 224 -2.05 0.95 29.39
N LYS A 225 -1.94 0.27 30.54
CA LYS A 225 -2.50 0.78 31.81
C LYS A 225 -1.92 2.15 32.19
N LYS A 226 -0.60 2.31 32.13
CA LYS A 226 0.05 3.61 32.39
C LYS A 226 -0.45 4.71 31.44
N LEU A 227 -0.63 4.38 30.16
CA LEU A 227 -1.16 5.34 29.19
C LEU A 227 -2.55 5.84 29.60
N PHE A 228 -3.45 4.94 29.97
CA PHE A 228 -4.79 5.34 30.42
C PHE A 228 -4.78 6.03 31.79
N GLU A 229 -3.90 5.65 32.72
CA GLU A 229 -3.72 6.36 34.00
C GLU A 229 -3.28 7.82 33.80
N VAL A 230 -2.48 8.10 32.77
CA VAL A 230 -1.98 9.45 32.46
C VAL A 230 -3.03 10.30 31.73
N TYR A 231 -3.73 9.71 30.76
CA TYR A 231 -4.53 10.49 29.82
C TYR A 231 -6.05 10.40 30.04
N ALA A 232 -6.56 9.35 30.69
CA ALA A 232 -7.99 9.19 30.87
C ALA A 232 -8.54 10.17 31.91
N ASP A 233 -9.78 10.62 31.70
CA ASP A 233 -10.51 11.41 32.67
C ASP A 233 -11.16 10.54 33.77
N GLU A 234 -11.89 11.18 34.68
CA GLU A 234 -12.58 10.51 35.80
C GLU A 234 -13.60 9.44 35.35
N SER A 235 -14.06 9.50 34.09
CA SER A 235 -14.98 8.52 33.50
C SER A 235 -14.26 7.36 32.79
N GLY A 236 -12.92 7.39 32.79
CA GLY A 236 -12.03 6.42 32.17
C GLY A 236 -11.84 6.63 30.66
N TRP A 237 -12.28 7.78 30.12
CA TRP A 237 -12.14 8.09 28.70
C TRP A 237 -10.94 9.01 28.44
N ILE A 238 -10.18 8.68 27.40
CA ILE A 238 -9.35 9.66 26.69
C ILE A 238 -10.27 10.30 25.65
N ASP A 239 -10.89 11.43 25.98
CA ASP A 239 -11.79 12.15 25.07
C ASP A 239 -11.02 13.17 24.22
N LEU A 240 -10.74 12.80 22.96
CA LEU A 240 -9.92 13.61 22.07
C LEU A 240 -10.61 14.93 21.65
N SER A 241 -11.93 15.03 21.82
CA SER A 241 -12.68 16.27 21.55
C SER A 241 -12.54 17.32 22.66
N LYS A 242 -11.95 16.95 23.81
CA LYS A 242 -11.85 17.85 24.96
C LYS A 242 -11.00 19.08 24.65
N THR A 243 -11.54 20.26 24.97
CA THR A 243 -10.91 21.55 24.66
C THR A 243 -10.74 22.42 25.90
N TYR A 244 -9.83 23.38 25.82
CA TYR A 244 -9.67 24.46 26.78
C TYR A 244 -9.50 25.80 26.06
N ILE A 245 -9.81 26.89 26.75
CA ILE A 245 -9.53 28.25 26.29
C ILE A 245 -8.24 28.71 26.96
N ASP A 246 -7.27 29.16 26.17
CA ASP A 246 -6.02 29.70 26.70
C ASP A 246 -6.18 31.15 27.20
N LYS A 247 -5.08 31.73 27.69
CA LYS A 247 -5.06 33.09 28.25
C LYS A 247 -5.33 34.18 27.20
N GLU A 248 -5.19 33.86 25.92
CA GLU A 248 -5.45 34.75 24.79
C GLU A 248 -6.88 34.61 24.26
N GLY A 249 -7.69 33.73 24.87
CA GLY A 249 -9.06 33.48 24.46
C GLY A 249 -9.18 32.48 23.31
N LYS A 250 -8.09 31.81 22.92
CA LYS A 250 -8.11 30.83 21.83
C LYS A 250 -8.47 29.44 22.35
N LYS A 251 -9.36 28.76 21.63
CA LYS A 251 -9.72 27.37 21.87
C LYS A 251 -8.62 26.44 21.38
N ASN A 252 -8.19 25.53 22.24
CA ASN A 252 -7.18 24.51 21.95
C ASN A 252 -7.66 23.13 22.40
N TYR A 253 -7.18 22.08 21.74
CA TYR A 253 -7.48 20.70 22.11
C TYR A 253 -6.52 20.21 23.20
N VAL A 254 -7.06 19.58 24.24
CA VAL A 254 -6.29 19.05 25.37
C VAL A 254 -5.29 17.98 24.90
N TYR A 255 -5.71 17.12 23.96
CA TYR A 255 -4.94 15.96 23.51
C TYR A 255 -4.26 16.16 22.16
N TRP A 256 -3.98 17.40 21.75
CA TRP A 256 -3.33 17.68 20.46
C TRP A 256 -2.00 16.94 20.30
N ASP A 257 -1.11 17.02 21.29
CA ASP A 257 0.20 16.36 21.24
C ASP A 257 0.06 14.84 21.27
N PHE A 258 -0.88 14.31 22.06
CA PHE A 258 -1.17 12.87 22.09
C PHE A 258 -1.55 12.35 20.71
N MET A 259 -2.50 13.00 20.03
CA MET A 259 -2.95 12.58 18.69
C MET A 259 -1.85 12.63 17.63
N ASN A 260 -0.86 13.52 17.79
CA ASN A 260 0.27 13.64 16.84
C ASN A 260 1.51 12.82 17.23
N SER A 261 1.53 12.24 18.45
CA SER A 261 2.67 11.46 18.96
C SER A 261 2.47 9.96 18.82
N PHE A 262 1.22 9.50 18.81
CA PHE A 262 0.91 8.08 18.74
C PHE A 262 0.26 7.71 17.41
N ASN A 263 0.79 6.66 16.80
CA ASN A 263 0.18 6.00 15.64
C ASN A 263 -0.26 4.61 16.09
N PHE A 264 -1.58 4.43 16.24
CA PHE A 264 -2.15 3.18 16.71
C PHE A 264 -2.71 2.36 15.55
N ALA A 265 -2.73 1.05 15.77
CA ALA A 265 -3.46 0.10 14.96
C ALA A 265 -4.19 -0.92 15.84
N PHE A 266 -5.20 -1.58 15.28
CA PHE A 266 -5.91 -2.69 15.90
C PHE A 266 -6.06 -3.84 14.89
N LYS A 267 -6.27 -5.07 15.39
CA LYS A 267 -6.59 -6.21 14.54
C LYS A 267 -8.03 -6.08 14.02
N SER A 268 -8.17 -5.96 12.70
CA SER A 268 -9.44 -5.85 11.98
C SER A 268 -9.72 -7.14 11.21
N PRO A 269 -10.93 -7.73 11.32
CA PRO A 269 -11.28 -8.93 10.58
C PRO A 269 -11.58 -8.62 9.11
N MET A 270 -11.11 -9.49 8.23
CA MET A 270 -11.26 -9.39 6.78
C MET A 270 -12.44 -10.23 6.28
N LEU A 271 -12.92 -9.92 5.07
CA LEU A 271 -14.04 -10.66 4.45
C LEU A 271 -13.75 -12.16 4.24
N ASN A 272 -12.48 -12.53 4.02
CA ASN A 272 -12.05 -13.92 3.89
C ASN A 272 -11.80 -14.63 5.25
N GLY A 273 -12.10 -13.98 6.37
CA GLY A 273 -11.94 -14.55 7.72
C GLY A 273 -10.51 -14.48 8.27
N SER A 274 -9.56 -13.90 7.54
CA SER A 274 -8.25 -13.50 8.07
C SER A 274 -8.34 -12.22 8.92
N THR A 275 -7.24 -11.81 9.54
CA THR A 275 -7.15 -10.51 10.23
C THR A 275 -5.92 -9.75 9.77
N ARG A 276 -6.05 -8.42 9.66
CA ARG A 276 -4.94 -7.49 9.43
C ARG A 276 -4.87 -6.43 10.51
N LEU A 277 -3.74 -5.75 10.63
CA LEU A 277 -3.62 -4.53 11.40
C LEU A 277 -4.16 -3.35 10.58
N GLU A 278 -5.10 -2.63 11.18
CA GLU A 278 -5.70 -1.45 10.61
C GLU A 278 -5.30 -0.23 11.45
N THR A 279 -4.60 0.71 10.82
CA THR A 279 -4.27 1.99 11.45
C THR A 279 -5.49 2.88 11.46
N PHE A 280 -5.62 3.70 12.49
CA PHE A 280 -6.66 4.72 12.54
C PHE A 280 -6.07 6.10 12.81
N ALA A 281 -6.64 7.11 12.14
CA ALA A 281 -6.35 8.49 12.49
C ALA A 281 -7.06 8.86 13.79
N MET A 282 -6.39 9.64 14.62
CA MET A 282 -7.00 10.27 15.79
C MET A 282 -7.37 11.72 15.44
N ARG A 283 -8.62 12.10 15.68
CA ARG A 283 -9.12 13.45 15.35
C ARG A 283 -10.00 13.99 16.48
N PRO A 284 -9.84 15.27 16.83
CA PRO A 284 -10.63 15.89 17.87
C PRO A 284 -11.93 16.44 17.26
N PHE A 285 -12.76 15.58 16.67
CA PHE A 285 -13.93 16.03 15.95
C PHE A 285 -15.02 16.50 16.94
N ASP A 286 -15.34 17.80 16.92
CA ASP A 286 -16.37 18.42 17.77
C ASP A 286 -17.34 19.30 16.95
N GLU A 287 -18.45 19.72 17.58
CA GLU A 287 -19.51 20.52 16.92
C GLU A 287 -19.04 21.90 16.43
N GLU A 288 -17.93 22.42 16.94
CA GLU A 288 -17.45 23.77 16.68
C GLU A 288 -16.45 23.81 15.52
N MET A 289 -15.60 22.78 15.41
CA MET A 289 -14.70 22.56 14.27
C MET A 289 -15.50 22.48 12.95
N ILE A 290 -16.66 21.81 12.98
CA ILE A 290 -17.57 21.67 11.83
C ILE A 290 -18.11 23.03 11.36
N LYS A 291 -18.38 23.95 12.29
CA LYS A 291 -18.83 25.32 11.98
C LYS A 291 -17.71 26.15 11.34
N GLU A 292 -16.46 26.00 11.81
CA GLU A 292 -15.29 26.65 11.21
C GLU A 292 -14.98 26.16 9.79
N PHE A 293 -15.21 24.88 9.49
CA PHE A 293 -15.07 24.33 8.12
C PHE A 293 -16.20 24.70 7.15
N GLY A 294 -17.22 25.45 7.62
CA GLY A 294 -18.25 26.04 6.77
C GLY A 294 -19.45 25.13 6.46
N TYR A 295 -19.66 24.07 7.25
CA TYR A 295 -20.92 23.31 7.19
C TYR A 295 -22.03 24.13 7.87
N LYS A 296 -23.10 24.43 7.13
CA LYS A 296 -24.12 25.41 7.53
C LYS A 296 -25.01 24.96 8.70
N ASP A 297 -25.15 23.66 8.93
CA ASP A 297 -25.95 23.12 10.03
C ASP A 297 -25.37 21.81 10.57
N TYR A 298 -25.13 21.76 11.89
CA TYR A 298 -24.72 20.54 12.62
C TYR A 298 -25.74 19.42 12.45
N LYS A 299 -27.03 19.78 12.35
CA LYS A 299 -28.12 18.85 12.16
C LYS A 299 -28.10 18.24 10.76
N ASP A 300 -27.74 18.99 9.72
CA ASP A 300 -27.62 18.43 8.37
C ASP A 300 -26.37 17.55 8.28
N PHE A 301 -25.20 17.92 8.83
CA PHE A 301 -24.00 17.06 8.87
C PHE A 301 -24.16 15.80 9.74
N ARG A 302 -24.94 15.88 10.82
CA ARG A 302 -25.24 14.77 11.74
C ARG A 302 -26.41 13.89 11.30
N ASP A 303 -27.46 14.47 10.69
CA ASP A 303 -28.61 13.74 10.13
C ASP A 303 -28.25 13.18 8.74
N SER A 304 -27.40 13.86 7.96
CA SER A 304 -26.54 13.27 6.93
C SER A 304 -25.30 12.67 7.57
N LYS A 305 -25.45 11.92 8.69
CA LYS A 305 -24.39 11.17 9.38
C LYS A 305 -23.26 10.88 8.41
N MET A 306 -22.00 11.07 8.79
CA MET A 306 -20.85 10.37 8.22
C MET A 306 -21.23 8.90 8.01
N ASP A 307 -21.91 8.60 6.92
CA ASP A 307 -22.63 7.37 6.75
C ASP A 307 -21.61 6.52 6.05
N LEU A 308 -20.77 5.91 6.90
CA LEU A 308 -19.78 4.95 6.49
C LEU A 308 -20.40 3.94 5.50
N THR A 309 -21.68 3.59 5.69
CA THR A 309 -22.43 2.77 4.75
C THR A 309 -22.52 3.40 3.36
N SER A 310 -23.00 4.64 3.26
CA SER A 310 -23.08 5.36 1.98
C SER A 310 -21.71 5.58 1.34
N GLU A 311 -20.68 5.87 2.12
CA GLU A 311 -19.32 6.09 1.60
C GLU A 311 -18.72 4.78 1.04
N VAL A 312 -18.77 3.70 1.80
CA VAL A 312 -18.32 2.38 1.35
C VAL A 312 -19.11 1.92 0.13
N LYS A 313 -20.45 2.08 0.14
CA LYS A 313 -21.32 1.78 -1.01
C LYS A 313 -20.94 2.61 -2.22
N PHE A 314 -20.79 3.93 -2.08
CA PHE A 314 -20.42 4.82 -3.17
C PHE A 314 -19.10 4.38 -3.79
N ARG A 315 -18.09 4.09 -2.96
CA ARG A 315 -16.78 3.63 -3.44
C ARG A 315 -16.89 2.35 -4.25
N PHE A 316 -17.44 1.29 -3.68
CA PHE A 316 -17.54 0.01 -4.39
C PHE A 316 -18.47 0.07 -5.60
N ASN A 317 -19.55 0.84 -5.56
CA ASN A 317 -20.43 1.04 -6.72
C ASN A 317 -19.69 1.76 -7.85
N TYR A 318 -18.89 2.77 -7.53
CA TYR A 318 -18.11 3.52 -8.52
C TYR A 318 -16.96 2.68 -9.10
N MET A 319 -16.30 1.83 -8.29
CA MET A 319 -15.32 0.86 -8.81
C MET A 319 -16.00 -0.16 -9.72
N TYR A 320 -17.13 -0.73 -9.30
CA TYR A 320 -17.86 -1.73 -10.08
C TYR A 320 -18.32 -1.16 -11.43
N GLN A 321 -18.97 0.00 -11.43
CA GLN A 321 -19.50 0.62 -12.65
C GLN A 321 -18.40 0.95 -13.66
N SER A 322 -17.28 1.52 -13.20
CA SER A 322 -16.20 1.88 -14.12
C SER A 322 -15.34 0.71 -14.54
N TYR A 323 -15.23 -0.35 -13.76
CA TYR A 323 -14.55 -1.57 -14.19
C TYR A 323 -15.29 -2.22 -15.38
N TYR A 324 -16.63 -2.19 -15.36
CA TYR A 324 -17.46 -2.71 -16.44
C TYR A 324 -17.87 -1.65 -17.48
N ASP A 325 -17.28 -0.45 -17.43
CA ASP A 325 -17.46 0.55 -18.48
C ASP A 325 -16.73 0.07 -19.74
N LYS A 326 -17.38 0.26 -20.90
CA LYS A 326 -16.86 -0.18 -22.21
C LYS A 326 -15.64 0.64 -22.63
N ASP A 327 -15.50 1.84 -22.06
CA ASP A 327 -14.41 2.77 -22.33
C ASP A 327 -13.34 2.74 -21.21
N ALA A 328 -13.40 1.77 -20.29
CA ALA A 328 -12.37 1.59 -19.27
C ALA A 328 -11.01 1.32 -19.90
N ASP A 329 -10.01 2.13 -19.55
CA ASP A 329 -8.63 1.94 -20.00
C ASP A 329 -7.81 1.16 -18.96
N PHE A 330 -6.63 0.68 -19.38
CA PHE A 330 -5.72 -0.06 -18.51
C PHE A 330 -5.41 0.66 -17.19
N VAL A 331 -5.27 1.99 -17.23
CA VAL A 331 -4.95 2.80 -16.04
C VAL A 331 -6.10 2.76 -15.05
N THR A 332 -7.33 2.85 -15.54
CA THR A 332 -8.56 2.74 -14.74
C THR A 332 -8.68 1.36 -14.12
N GLU A 333 -8.53 0.30 -14.91
CA GLU A 333 -8.56 -1.08 -14.43
C GLU A 333 -7.51 -1.34 -13.35
N LEU A 334 -6.25 -0.96 -13.60
CA LEU A 334 -5.15 -1.11 -12.64
C LEU A 334 -5.43 -0.34 -11.33
N SER A 335 -6.01 0.86 -11.44
CA SER A 335 -6.39 1.66 -10.26
C SER A 335 -7.46 0.98 -9.42
N ILE A 336 -8.45 0.38 -10.08
CA ILE A 336 -9.54 -0.35 -9.41
C ILE A 336 -9.00 -1.62 -8.75
N LYS A 337 -8.16 -2.40 -9.44
CA LYS A 337 -7.50 -3.59 -8.88
C LYS A 337 -6.73 -3.27 -7.60
N ARG A 338 -5.88 -2.23 -7.65
CA ARG A 338 -5.07 -1.79 -6.49
C ARG A 338 -5.92 -1.26 -5.34
N GLU A 339 -6.93 -0.42 -5.63
CA GLU A 339 -7.83 0.10 -4.60
C GLU A 339 -8.67 -1.03 -3.97
N PHE A 340 -9.14 -1.98 -4.77
CA PHE A 340 -9.84 -3.17 -4.28
C PHE A 340 -8.96 -3.96 -3.32
N GLN A 341 -7.72 -4.29 -3.70
CA GLN A 341 -6.82 -5.06 -2.85
C GLN A 341 -6.45 -4.30 -1.59
N LYS A 342 -6.25 -2.98 -1.66
CA LYS A 342 -6.04 -2.13 -0.48
C LYS A 342 -7.22 -2.19 0.49
N LEU A 343 -8.44 -1.97 0.00
CA LEU A 343 -9.65 -1.91 0.83
C LEU A 343 -10.00 -3.29 1.42
N THR A 344 -9.88 -4.33 0.60
CA THR A 344 -10.35 -5.69 0.95
C THR A 344 -9.26 -6.61 1.51
N GLY A 345 -7.98 -6.27 1.29
CA GLY A 345 -6.81 -7.13 1.53
C GLY A 345 -6.80 -8.45 0.76
N MET A 346 -7.65 -8.59 -0.26
CA MET A 346 -7.75 -9.78 -1.10
C MET A 346 -7.21 -9.47 -2.49
N GLU A 347 -6.66 -10.48 -3.17
CA GLU A 347 -6.34 -10.37 -4.59
C GLU A 347 -7.62 -10.01 -5.38
N PHE A 348 -7.45 -9.14 -6.38
CA PHE A 348 -8.58 -8.73 -7.21
C PHE A 348 -9.10 -9.91 -8.04
N SER A 349 -10.42 -10.10 -8.03
CA SER A 349 -11.10 -10.88 -9.05
C SER A 349 -12.48 -10.28 -9.35
N GLU A 350 -12.93 -10.44 -10.59
CA GLU A 350 -14.24 -9.95 -11.03
C GLU A 350 -15.38 -10.52 -10.19
N SER A 351 -15.30 -11.82 -9.87
CA SER A 351 -16.30 -12.50 -9.04
C SER A 351 -16.38 -11.90 -7.64
N ARG A 352 -15.25 -11.51 -7.03
CA ARG A 352 -15.22 -10.88 -5.71
C ARG A 352 -15.70 -9.44 -5.74
N LEU A 353 -15.32 -8.68 -6.77
CA LEU A 353 -15.84 -7.33 -6.99
C LEU A 353 -17.36 -7.35 -7.11
N GLN A 354 -17.91 -8.32 -7.86
CA GLN A 354 -19.35 -8.54 -7.98
C GLN A 354 -20.00 -8.97 -6.66
N GLU A 355 -19.42 -9.94 -5.94
CA GLU A 355 -19.92 -10.41 -4.64
C GLU A 355 -20.06 -9.24 -3.64
N ILE A 356 -19.03 -8.40 -3.53
CA ILE A 356 -19.03 -7.24 -2.63
C ILE A 356 -20.04 -6.19 -3.09
N TYR A 357 -20.12 -5.92 -4.39
CA TYR A 357 -21.12 -5.01 -4.95
C TYR A 357 -22.55 -5.47 -4.63
N GLU A 358 -22.87 -6.74 -4.86
CA GLU A 358 -24.18 -7.30 -4.56
C GLU A 358 -24.47 -7.29 -3.05
N GLY A 359 -23.48 -7.61 -2.23
CA GLY A 359 -23.57 -7.57 -0.77
C GLY A 359 -23.87 -6.17 -0.22
N LEU A 360 -23.18 -5.15 -0.73
CA LEU A 360 -23.38 -3.75 -0.37
C LEU A 360 -24.72 -3.18 -0.89
N ASN A 361 -25.26 -3.72 -1.98
CA ASN A 361 -26.55 -3.32 -2.54
C ASN A 361 -27.70 -4.30 -2.20
N SER A 362 -27.49 -5.18 -1.22
CA SER A 362 -28.53 -6.09 -0.73
C SER A 362 -29.70 -5.34 -0.09
N ASN A 363 -30.89 -5.93 -0.18
CA ASN A 363 -32.07 -5.47 0.56
C ASN A 363 -32.03 -5.88 2.05
N ASP A 364 -31.07 -6.72 2.44
CA ASP A 364 -30.85 -7.15 3.82
C ASP A 364 -29.84 -6.21 4.51
N ALA A 365 -30.32 -5.47 5.50
CA ALA A 365 -29.51 -4.50 6.24
C ALA A 365 -28.37 -5.17 7.04
N GLU A 366 -28.54 -6.42 7.50
CA GLU A 366 -27.48 -7.15 8.23
C GLU A 366 -26.34 -7.53 7.28
N ILE A 367 -26.67 -7.96 6.06
CA ILE A 367 -25.68 -8.25 5.01
C ILE A 367 -24.91 -6.97 4.66
N VAL A 368 -25.62 -5.86 4.42
CA VAL A 368 -24.97 -4.57 4.12
C VAL A 368 -24.01 -4.19 5.24
N GLN A 369 -24.46 -4.24 6.50
CA GLN A 369 -23.63 -3.83 7.64
C GLN A 369 -22.41 -4.74 7.82
N LYS A 370 -22.52 -6.05 7.52
CA LYS A 370 -21.39 -6.98 7.51
C LYS A 370 -20.29 -6.50 6.54
N TYR A 371 -20.65 -6.14 5.32
CA TYR A 371 -19.69 -5.63 4.33
C TYR A 371 -19.12 -4.27 4.74
N VAL A 372 -19.97 -3.33 5.17
CA VAL A 372 -19.53 -2.00 5.61
C VAL A 372 -18.52 -2.10 6.76
N ASN A 373 -18.77 -2.97 7.74
CA ASN A 373 -17.87 -3.15 8.87
C ASN A 373 -16.51 -3.74 8.47
N ALA A 374 -16.46 -4.62 7.46
CA ALA A 374 -15.23 -5.23 6.98
C ALA A 374 -14.45 -4.33 6.00
N LEU A 375 -15.11 -3.35 5.39
CA LEU A 375 -14.56 -2.47 4.36
C LEU A 375 -14.35 -1.02 4.84
N ASP A 376 -14.50 -0.78 6.14
CA ASP A 376 -14.30 0.52 6.80
C ASP A 376 -12.90 1.08 6.56
N ALA A 377 -11.87 0.23 6.42
CA ALA A 377 -10.53 0.56 5.92
C ALA A 377 -9.88 1.83 6.52
N GLY A 378 -10.13 2.11 7.80
CA GLY A 378 -9.61 3.26 8.52
C GLY A 378 -10.18 4.59 8.02
N LEU A 379 -11.30 4.56 7.30
CA LEU A 379 -12.00 5.75 6.85
C LEU A 379 -12.46 6.55 8.05
N ASP A 380 -13.05 5.91 9.06
CA ASP A 380 -13.50 6.62 10.24
C ASP A 380 -12.36 6.93 11.22
N ALA A 381 -12.32 8.15 11.73
CA ALA A 381 -11.33 8.58 12.71
C ALA A 381 -11.79 8.25 14.14
N VAL A 382 -10.84 7.97 15.02
CA VAL A 382 -11.12 7.78 16.45
C VAL A 382 -11.11 9.13 17.16
N ASN A 383 -12.14 9.39 17.96
CA ASN A 383 -12.25 10.58 18.81
C ASN A 383 -12.33 10.25 20.32
N GLY A 384 -12.27 8.97 20.69
CA GLY A 384 -12.25 8.56 22.08
C GLY A 384 -11.73 7.15 22.28
N LEU A 385 -11.01 6.93 23.37
CA LEU A 385 -10.51 5.61 23.77
C LEU A 385 -10.84 5.36 25.24
N LYS A 386 -11.18 4.12 25.61
CA LYS A 386 -11.40 3.72 27.00
C LYS A 386 -10.86 2.31 27.25
N LEU A 387 -10.09 2.16 28.33
CA LEU A 387 -9.68 0.86 28.85
C LEU A 387 -10.78 0.29 29.75
N ASN A 388 -11.25 -0.91 29.43
CA ASN A 388 -12.30 -1.60 30.18
C ASN A 388 -11.71 -2.45 31.31
N GLU A 389 -12.56 -2.83 32.27
CA GLU A 389 -12.15 -3.64 33.42
C GLU A 389 -11.61 -5.02 33.03
N ASP A 390 -12.10 -5.59 31.91
CA ASP A 390 -11.63 -6.86 31.34
C ASP A 390 -10.32 -6.74 30.56
N GLY A 391 -9.76 -5.53 30.45
CA GLY A 391 -8.53 -5.24 29.72
C GLY A 391 -8.72 -4.95 28.22
N SER A 392 -9.94 -5.08 27.70
CA SER A 392 -10.26 -4.64 26.33
C SER A 392 -10.26 -3.11 26.21
N ILE A 393 -10.17 -2.60 24.99
CA ILE A 393 -10.21 -1.17 24.69
C ILE A 393 -11.44 -0.88 23.85
N THR A 394 -12.28 0.04 24.31
CA THR A 394 -13.35 0.61 23.49
C THR A 394 -12.78 1.77 22.69
N LEU A 395 -12.88 1.69 21.36
CA LEU A 395 -12.62 2.80 20.44
C LEU A 395 -13.95 3.44 20.06
N ARG A 396 -14.03 4.76 20.19
CA ARG A 396 -15.16 5.58 19.75
C ARG A 396 -14.74 6.36 18.52
N PHE A 397 -15.49 6.16 17.44
CA PHE A 397 -15.23 6.83 16.18
C PHE A 397 -16.09 8.08 16.01
N VAL A 398 -15.67 8.95 15.09
CA VAL A 398 -16.38 10.20 14.78
C VAL A 398 -17.78 9.94 14.23
N SER A 399 -18.00 8.87 13.47
CA SER A 399 -19.35 8.48 13.04
C SER A 399 -20.31 8.12 14.19
N GLY A 400 -19.79 7.93 15.40
CA GLY A 400 -20.51 7.40 16.55
C GLY A 400 -20.46 5.87 16.67
N LYS A 401 -19.84 5.17 15.70
CA LYS A 401 -19.50 3.74 15.83
C LYS A 401 -18.61 3.54 17.06
N THR A 402 -18.80 2.42 17.74
CA THR A 402 -17.89 1.94 18.78
C THR A 402 -17.48 0.52 18.47
N ILE A 403 -16.22 0.19 18.70
CA ILE A 403 -15.73 -1.19 18.63
C ILE A 403 -14.95 -1.49 19.90
N ASN A 404 -15.02 -2.74 20.34
CA ASN A 404 -14.16 -3.25 21.40
C ASN A 404 -13.04 -4.07 20.76
N VAL A 405 -11.80 -3.72 21.07
CA VAL A 405 -10.61 -4.44 20.62
C VAL A 405 -9.86 -4.99 21.83
N ASN A 406 -9.32 -6.19 21.70
CA ASN A 406 -8.57 -6.82 22.79
C ASN A 406 -7.14 -6.32 22.90
N GLU A 407 -6.61 -5.74 21.82
CA GLU A 407 -5.21 -5.40 21.65
C GLU A 407 -5.10 -4.10 20.87
N LEU A 408 -4.18 -3.23 21.31
CA LEU A 408 -3.71 -2.10 20.53
C LEU A 408 -2.25 -2.32 20.15
N TYR A 409 -1.91 -1.80 18.98
CA TYR A 409 -0.58 -1.89 18.40
C TYR A 409 -0.06 -0.48 18.16
N MET A 410 1.25 -0.29 18.29
CA MET A 410 1.92 0.97 17.96
C MET A 410 3.21 0.70 17.19
N SER A 411 3.59 1.64 16.34
CA SER A 411 4.90 1.66 15.69
C SER A 411 5.78 2.73 16.33
N ASN A 412 7.06 2.40 16.50
CA ASN A 412 8.12 3.37 16.77
C ASN A 412 8.82 3.83 15.49
N GLY A 413 8.32 3.43 14.32
CA GLY A 413 8.89 3.73 13.01
C GLY A 413 10.09 2.87 12.63
N GLU A 414 10.26 1.70 13.26
CA GLU A 414 11.23 0.67 12.88
C GLU A 414 10.51 -0.57 12.35
N PHE A 415 11.19 -1.36 11.52
CA PHE A 415 10.66 -2.64 11.07
C PHE A 415 10.74 -3.71 12.17
N ASN A 416 9.76 -4.60 12.18
CA ASN A 416 9.70 -5.80 13.00
C ASN A 416 10.69 -6.82 12.42
N LEU A 417 11.78 -7.06 13.15
CA LEU A 417 12.80 -8.03 12.77
C LEU A 417 12.67 -9.30 13.61
N THR A 418 13.00 -10.45 13.01
CA THR A 418 13.22 -11.72 13.72
C THR A 418 14.46 -11.61 14.62
N ASN A 419 14.69 -12.64 15.45
CA ASN A 419 15.88 -12.74 16.30
C ASN A 419 17.20 -12.77 15.50
N THR A 420 17.14 -13.18 14.23
CA THR A 420 18.27 -13.21 13.29
C THR A 420 18.39 -11.92 12.47
N GLY A 421 17.55 -10.92 12.72
CA GLY A 421 17.57 -9.63 12.04
C GLY A 421 16.87 -9.62 10.67
N GLN A 422 16.05 -10.63 10.36
CA GLN A 422 15.32 -10.75 9.10
C GLN A 422 13.98 -10.03 9.20
N VAL A 423 13.49 -9.47 8.10
CA VAL A 423 12.14 -8.91 8.05
C VAL A 423 11.14 -10.06 7.95
N ALA A 424 10.01 -9.91 8.66
CA ALA A 424 8.90 -10.85 8.58
C ALA A 424 7.59 -10.13 8.31
N SER A 425 6.78 -10.68 7.41
CA SER A 425 5.47 -10.16 7.02
C SER A 425 4.40 -11.21 7.17
N VAL A 426 3.14 -10.80 7.36
CA VAL A 426 2.03 -11.76 7.45
C VAL A 426 1.80 -12.41 6.10
N MET A 427 1.70 -13.74 6.10
CA MET A 427 1.39 -14.54 4.91
C MET A 427 -0.13 -14.64 4.74
N SER A 428 -0.74 -13.57 4.22
CA SER A 428 -2.21 -13.44 4.11
C SER A 428 -2.84 -14.52 3.21
N GLU A 429 -2.12 -14.94 2.17
CA GLU A 429 -2.52 -15.98 1.22
C GLU A 429 -2.59 -17.38 1.85
N ALA A 430 -1.94 -17.61 3.00
CA ALA A 430 -2.00 -18.91 3.69
C ALA A 430 -3.44 -19.32 4.05
N SER A 431 -4.32 -18.33 4.23
CA SER A 431 -5.74 -18.54 4.48
C SER A 431 -6.52 -19.05 3.27
N GLU A 432 -5.94 -19.04 2.08
CA GLU A 432 -6.55 -19.50 0.82
C GLU A 432 -5.86 -20.78 0.30
N MET A 433 -4.62 -21.02 0.71
CA MET A 433 -3.89 -22.25 0.42
C MET A 433 -4.63 -23.51 0.88
N SER A 434 -4.53 -24.55 0.07
CA SER A 434 -4.97 -25.89 0.39
C SER A 434 -4.06 -26.52 1.45
N GLN A 435 -4.56 -27.59 2.05
CA GLN A 435 -3.82 -28.35 3.06
C GLN A 435 -2.49 -28.90 2.53
N LYS A 436 -2.44 -29.25 1.24
CA LYS A 436 -1.24 -29.75 0.57
C LYS A 436 -0.22 -28.63 0.42
N GLU A 437 -0.64 -27.49 -0.16
CA GLU A 437 0.23 -26.35 -0.41
C GLU A 437 0.86 -25.81 0.90
N LEU A 438 0.09 -25.74 1.98
CA LEU A 438 0.61 -25.33 3.30
C LEU A 438 1.75 -26.21 3.80
N ASN A 439 1.71 -27.52 3.52
CA ASN A 439 2.74 -28.46 3.96
C ASN A 439 3.89 -28.62 2.94
N GLU A 440 3.81 -27.96 1.78
CA GLU A 440 4.91 -27.86 0.81
C GLU A 440 5.74 -26.57 0.99
N LEU A 441 5.34 -25.71 1.95
CA LEU A 441 6.08 -24.50 2.30
C LEU A 441 7.47 -24.81 2.86
N ASP A 442 8.43 -23.93 2.57
CA ASP A 442 9.72 -23.96 3.23
C ASP A 442 9.59 -23.41 4.66
N PHE A 443 9.58 -24.30 5.65
CA PHE A 443 9.43 -23.94 7.06
C PHE A 443 10.62 -23.14 7.63
N THR A 444 11.73 -23.00 6.90
CA THR A 444 12.80 -22.06 7.26
C THR A 444 12.45 -20.61 6.88
N GLN A 445 11.57 -20.43 5.89
CA GLN A 445 11.10 -19.13 5.38
C GLN A 445 9.67 -18.81 5.81
N VAL A 446 9.06 -19.67 6.62
CA VAL A 446 7.73 -19.45 7.20
C VAL A 446 7.85 -19.53 8.71
N GLY A 447 7.16 -18.64 9.42
CA GLY A 447 7.19 -18.56 10.87
C GLY A 447 5.84 -18.23 11.49
N THR A 448 5.86 -18.08 12.81
CA THR A 448 4.72 -17.62 13.59
C THR A 448 5.16 -16.71 14.72
N ASP A 449 4.25 -15.90 15.24
CA ASP A 449 4.49 -15.09 16.44
C ASP A 449 4.58 -16.01 17.67
N SER A 450 5.73 -15.97 18.33
CA SER A 450 5.97 -16.61 19.60
C SER A 450 6.40 -15.56 20.62
N ASN A 451 5.46 -15.12 21.47
CA ASN A 451 5.67 -14.14 22.52
C ASN A 451 6.21 -12.78 22.03
N GLY A 452 5.66 -12.25 20.94
CA GLY A 452 6.01 -10.93 20.41
C GLY A 452 7.27 -10.93 19.53
N SER A 453 7.79 -12.11 19.18
CA SER A 453 8.88 -12.30 18.22
C SER A 453 8.47 -13.31 17.17
N ILE A 454 8.80 -13.04 15.90
CA ILE A 454 8.55 -14.00 14.83
C ILE A 454 9.68 -15.04 14.81
N VAL A 455 9.30 -16.32 14.90
CA VAL A 455 10.21 -17.48 14.93
C VAL A 455 9.83 -18.42 13.79
N SER A 456 10.83 -18.99 13.11
CA SER A 456 10.56 -19.90 11.98
C SER A 456 9.91 -21.20 12.45
N LEU A 457 9.07 -21.78 11.58
CA LEU A 457 8.42 -23.06 11.83
C LEU A 457 9.47 -24.18 11.99
N ALA A 458 10.56 -24.10 11.24
CA ALA A 458 11.69 -25.02 11.36
C ALA A 458 12.39 -24.93 12.73
N GLU A 459 12.63 -23.73 13.26
CA GLU A 459 13.19 -23.54 14.61
C GLU A 459 12.25 -24.05 15.71
N LEU A 460 10.94 -23.98 15.49
CA LEU A 460 9.94 -24.55 16.37
C LEU A 460 9.79 -26.08 16.23
N GLY A 461 10.47 -26.70 15.26
CA GLY A 461 10.38 -28.13 14.97
C GLY A 461 9.02 -28.55 14.43
N VAL A 462 8.30 -27.65 13.77
CA VAL A 462 7.01 -27.92 13.12
C VAL A 462 7.25 -28.83 11.92
N GLU A 463 6.47 -29.89 11.80
CA GLU A 463 6.50 -30.84 10.68
C GLU A 463 5.21 -30.84 9.89
N PHE A 464 4.12 -30.30 10.46
CA PHE A 464 2.82 -30.30 9.82
C PHE A 464 2.00 -29.07 10.22
N ILE A 465 1.31 -28.49 9.25
CA ILE A 465 0.34 -27.41 9.43
C ILE A 465 -1.04 -27.99 9.12
N GLN A 466 -2.05 -27.71 9.93
CA GLN A 466 -3.45 -28.00 9.64
C GLN A 466 -4.27 -26.72 9.67
N LYS A 467 -5.14 -26.52 8.66
CA LYS A 467 -6.08 -25.40 8.66
C LYS A 467 -7.22 -25.66 9.63
N THR A 468 -7.57 -24.66 10.42
CA THR A 468 -8.72 -24.69 11.33
C THR A 468 -9.42 -23.33 11.35
N ILE A 469 -10.53 -23.25 12.08
CA ILE A 469 -11.30 -22.01 12.26
C ILE A 469 -11.53 -21.84 13.76
N PHE A 470 -11.17 -20.69 14.31
CA PHE A 470 -11.49 -20.34 15.69
C PHE A 470 -13.01 -20.28 15.88
N ALA A 471 -13.49 -20.41 17.12
CA ALA A 471 -14.91 -20.36 17.44
C ALA A 471 -15.60 -19.04 17.00
N ASN A 472 -14.83 -17.96 16.81
CA ASN A 472 -15.29 -16.67 16.32
C ASN A 472 -15.37 -16.59 14.77
N GLY A 473 -15.11 -17.68 14.05
CA GLY A 473 -15.15 -17.74 12.59
C GLY A 473 -13.85 -17.29 11.89
N GLN A 474 -12.82 -16.92 12.64
CA GLN A 474 -11.52 -16.52 12.09
C GLN A 474 -10.70 -17.74 11.66
N ASN A 475 -10.04 -17.67 10.50
CA ASN A 475 -9.09 -18.70 10.08
C ASN A 475 -7.92 -18.81 11.06
N ALA A 476 -7.44 -20.03 11.26
CA ALA A 476 -6.30 -20.33 12.13
C ALA A 476 -5.55 -21.57 11.61
N PHE A 477 -4.40 -21.81 12.22
CA PHE A 477 -3.51 -22.92 11.85
C PHE A 477 -3.12 -23.70 13.11
N ILE A 478 -3.21 -25.02 13.05
CA ILE A 478 -2.64 -25.92 14.04
C ILE A 478 -1.27 -26.33 13.53
N LEU A 479 -0.22 -25.97 14.25
CA LEU A 479 1.16 -26.35 13.97
C LEU A 479 1.49 -27.56 14.82
N THR A 480 1.80 -28.69 14.18
CA THR A 480 2.22 -29.93 14.85
C THR A 480 3.72 -30.06 14.72
N THR A 481 4.38 -30.20 15.85
CA THR A 481 5.83 -30.41 15.93
C THR A 481 6.19 -31.89 15.86
N GLY A 482 7.45 -32.23 15.54
CA GLY A 482 7.90 -33.62 15.41
C GLY A 482 7.79 -34.47 16.69
N ASP A 483 7.65 -33.83 17.87
CA ASP A 483 7.35 -34.51 19.13
C ASP A 483 5.85 -34.71 19.39
N GLY A 484 5.00 -34.30 18.44
CA GLY A 484 3.54 -34.43 18.49
C GLY A 484 2.83 -33.30 19.24
N LYS A 485 3.52 -32.24 19.70
CA LYS A 485 2.85 -31.09 20.31
C LYS A 485 2.19 -30.22 19.25
N GLU A 486 1.00 -29.73 19.59
CA GLU A 486 0.20 -28.83 18.77
C GLU A 486 0.21 -27.40 19.33
N MET A 487 0.30 -26.42 18.44
CA MET A 487 0.14 -24.99 18.73
C MET A 487 -0.90 -24.40 17.79
N VAL A 488 -1.88 -23.66 18.33
CA VAL A 488 -2.87 -22.97 17.48
C VAL A 488 -2.44 -21.52 17.30
N VAL A 489 -2.27 -21.09 16.06
CA VAL A 489 -1.83 -19.75 15.70
C VAL A 489 -2.82 -19.09 14.74
N ALA A 490 -2.99 -17.78 14.88
CA ALA A 490 -3.89 -17.01 14.02
C ALA A 490 -3.32 -16.79 12.61
N ASN A 491 -2.02 -16.51 12.52
CA ASN A 491 -1.35 -16.14 11.29
C ASN A 491 -0.04 -16.92 11.13
N LEU A 492 0.31 -17.17 9.87
CA LEU A 492 1.66 -17.51 9.46
C LEU A 492 2.36 -16.25 8.95
N TYR A 493 3.68 -16.24 9.01
CA TYR A 493 4.51 -15.13 8.57
C TYR A 493 5.51 -15.63 7.53
N LYS A 494 5.71 -14.87 6.45
CA LYS A 494 6.89 -15.02 5.60
C LYS A 494 8.07 -14.46 6.39
N ILE A 495 9.06 -15.29 6.67
CA ILE A 495 10.37 -14.83 7.15
C ILE A 495 11.25 -14.86 5.92
N ARG A 496 11.75 -13.72 5.46
CA ARG A 496 12.67 -13.72 4.34
C ARG A 496 14.03 -13.31 4.79
N SER A 497 14.93 -14.27 4.70
CA SER A 497 16.35 -14.03 4.78
C SER A 497 16.75 -13.13 3.63
N VAL A 498 17.28 -11.95 3.95
CA VAL A 498 18.15 -11.09 3.12
C VAL A 498 18.45 -11.69 1.75
N GLU A 499 17.74 -11.22 0.72
CA GLU A 499 17.90 -11.58 -0.69
C GLU A 499 18.03 -13.10 -0.90
N ASP A 500 16.90 -13.80 -1.03
CA ASP A 500 16.85 -15.17 -1.57
C ASP A 500 17.25 -15.14 -3.05
N MET A 501 18.53 -14.87 -3.26
CA MET A 501 19.17 -14.85 -4.56
C MET A 501 19.37 -16.28 -5.00
N VAL A 502 19.18 -16.51 -6.28
CA VAL A 502 19.72 -17.71 -6.89
C VAL A 502 21.23 -17.61 -6.73
N ARG A 503 21.84 -18.57 -6.03
CA ARG A 503 23.28 -18.62 -5.87
C ARG A 503 23.91 -18.84 -7.24
N PHE A 504 24.39 -17.76 -7.84
CA PHE A 504 25.43 -17.86 -8.84
C PHE A 504 26.70 -18.35 -8.13
N GLY A 505 27.55 -19.12 -8.81
CA GLY A 505 28.89 -19.38 -8.29
C GLY A 505 29.60 -18.06 -7.99
N GLU A 506 30.66 -18.07 -7.19
CA GLU A 506 31.50 -16.87 -7.07
C GLU A 506 31.95 -16.46 -8.48
N ILE A 507 31.46 -15.31 -8.95
CA ILE A 507 31.85 -14.70 -10.22
C ILE A 507 33.02 -13.78 -9.92
N ASP A 508 34.09 -13.91 -10.69
CA ASP A 508 35.27 -13.06 -10.55
C ASP A 508 34.89 -11.59 -10.76
N GLU A 509 35.52 -10.66 -10.03
CA GLU A 509 35.22 -9.22 -10.13
C GLU A 509 35.37 -8.65 -11.55
N GLU A 510 36.20 -9.29 -12.38
CA GLU A 510 36.41 -8.95 -13.79
C GLU A 510 35.23 -9.40 -14.67
N GLU A 511 34.52 -10.44 -14.27
CA GLU A 511 33.37 -11.02 -14.97
C GLU A 511 32.02 -10.42 -14.50
N LYS A 512 32.02 -9.64 -13.42
CA LYS A 512 30.82 -8.97 -12.92
C LYS A 512 30.29 -7.96 -13.92
N LEU A 513 28.97 -8.00 -14.09
CA LEU A 513 28.21 -7.06 -14.90
C LEU A 513 28.25 -5.66 -14.28
N ARG A 514 28.30 -4.66 -15.15
CA ARG A 514 28.33 -3.25 -14.78
C ARG A 514 27.22 -2.50 -15.49
N ILE A 515 26.75 -1.41 -14.90
CA ILE A 515 25.93 -0.47 -15.65
C ILE A 515 26.80 0.26 -16.67
N LYS A 516 26.20 0.67 -17.79
CA LYS A 516 26.85 1.53 -18.77
C LYS A 516 27.01 2.92 -18.18
N TYR A 517 28.14 3.17 -17.52
CA TYR A 517 28.55 4.53 -17.18
C TYR A 517 29.01 5.25 -18.46
N GLU A 518 28.75 6.55 -18.56
CA GLU A 518 29.21 7.45 -19.63
C GLU A 518 30.75 7.60 -19.66
N TRP A 519 31.48 6.49 -19.82
CA TRP A 519 32.93 6.46 -20.01
C TRP A 519 33.34 6.09 -21.43
N ASP A 520 32.37 6.08 -22.36
CA ASP A 520 32.58 5.88 -23.80
C ASP A 520 31.78 6.93 -24.61
N ALA A 521 32.06 8.23 -24.39
CA ALA A 521 31.63 9.33 -25.27
C ALA A 521 32.84 10.09 -25.81
#